data_AF-A0A8T8DZN4-F1
#
_entry.id   AF-A0A8T8DZN4-F1
#
_cell.length_a   1.000
_cell.length_b   1.000
_cell.length_c   1.000
_cell.angle_alpha   90.00
_cell.angle_beta   90.00
_cell.angle_gamma   90.00
#
_symmetry.space_group_name_H-M   'P 1'
#
loop_
_entity.id
_entity.type
_entity.pdbx_description
1 polymer ?
#
loop_
_entity_poly.entity_id
_entity_poly.type
_entity_poly.pdbx_seq_one_letter_code
_entity_poly.pdbx_strand_id
1 'polypeptide(L)'
;MTTTPTNFRLGERQVAERIGREYHEIETYGAVPAEVEEAARLLSKMNDYLFDAIEAEGITVEFTDEDPYESYEEMCVEIEYNGILRIFSGGSHPDHMTKEENLKNRAVHDYWGHYKNDCDFTFWGEFQKWHHMKKWYPEPTHRLTLQEVVGQTGLCWYLEGGFDSPDYEQKSFLAPTKWADLCYKHFPGNLD
;
A
#
# COMPACT_ATOMS: atom_id res chain seq x y z
N MET A 1 30.34 30.01 9.60
CA MET A 1 28.99 29.69 9.09
C MET A 1 29.07 28.34 8.42
N THR A 2 28.52 27.30 9.06
CA THR A 2 28.44 25.96 8.50
C THR A 2 27.43 25.99 7.37
N THR A 3 27.90 25.89 6.13
CA THR A 3 27.05 25.72 4.95
C THR A 3 26.33 24.39 5.06
N THR A 4 25.03 24.42 5.39
CA THR A 4 24.17 23.25 5.27
C THR A 4 24.16 22.81 3.80
N PRO A 5 24.54 21.56 3.48
CA PRO A 5 24.50 21.09 2.10
C PRO A 5 23.06 21.19 1.56
N THR A 6 22.87 21.91 0.46
CA THR A 6 21.56 22.14 -0.17
C THR A 6 20.97 20.88 -0.81
N ASN A 7 21.69 19.74 -0.78
CA ASN A 7 21.31 18.47 -1.42
C ASN A 7 21.23 17.30 -0.41
N PHE A 8 20.73 17.54 0.80
CA PHE A 8 20.50 16.42 1.72
C PHE A 8 19.28 15.60 1.28
N ARG A 9 19.55 14.39 0.78
CA ARG A 9 18.55 13.37 0.45
C ARG A 9 18.47 12.38 1.60
N LEU A 10 17.27 12.16 2.12
CA LEU A 10 17.02 11.05 3.05
C LEU A 10 17.11 9.72 2.29
N GLY A 11 17.71 8.72 2.92
CA GLY A 11 17.64 7.34 2.43
C GLY A 11 16.23 6.77 2.61
N GLU A 12 15.92 5.67 1.91
CA GLU A 12 14.63 4.98 1.97
C GLU A 12 14.17 4.72 3.41
N ARG A 13 15.05 4.12 4.22
CA ARG A 13 14.78 3.80 5.61
C ARG A 13 14.40 5.01 6.44
N GLN A 14 15.08 6.15 6.22
CA GLN A 14 14.80 7.37 6.97
C GLN A 14 13.45 7.98 6.59
N VAL A 15 13.01 7.81 5.34
CA VAL A 15 11.69 8.25 4.88
C VAL A 15 10.61 7.31 5.43
N ALA A 16 10.80 6.00 5.27
CA ALA A 16 9.90 4.96 5.73
C ALA A 16 9.65 5.06 7.24
N GLU A 17 10.71 5.06 8.06
CA GLU A 17 10.59 5.14 9.53
C GLU A 17 9.96 6.45 9.99
N ARG A 18 10.17 7.56 9.26
CA ARG A 18 9.53 8.84 9.58
C ARG A 18 8.02 8.79 9.35
N ILE A 19 7.59 8.23 8.23
CA ILE A 19 6.16 8.03 7.94
C ILE A 19 5.58 7.01 8.91
N GLY A 20 6.28 5.91 9.17
CA GLY A 20 5.87 4.87 10.11
C GLY A 20 5.68 5.36 11.53
N ARG A 21 6.58 6.20 12.05
CA ARG A 21 6.40 6.83 13.36
C ARG A 21 5.15 7.70 13.39
N GLU A 22 4.96 8.55 12.37
CA GLU A 22 3.77 9.40 12.31
C GLU A 22 2.48 8.59 12.17
N TYR A 23 2.50 7.49 11.41
CA TYR A 23 1.39 6.55 11.32
C TYR A 23 1.09 5.93 12.70
N HIS A 24 2.12 5.49 13.41
CA HIS A 24 1.99 4.90 14.75
C HIS A 24 1.34 5.87 15.75
N GLU A 25 1.73 7.15 15.70
CA GLU A 25 1.23 8.21 16.58
C GLU A 25 -0.21 8.68 16.26
N ILE A 26 -0.77 8.34 15.08
CA ILE A 26 -2.14 8.72 14.73
C ILE A 26 -3.14 7.91 15.57
N GLU A 27 -3.94 8.59 16.37
CA GLU A 27 -5.03 8.01 17.13
C GLU A 27 -6.30 7.90 16.28
N THR A 28 -6.83 6.69 16.10
CA THR A 28 -8.10 6.42 15.43
C THR A 28 -9.08 5.80 16.41
N TYR A 29 -9.69 6.62 17.26
CA TYR A 29 -10.71 6.19 18.22
C TYR A 29 -12.10 6.68 17.81
N GLY A 30 -13.10 5.82 17.97
CA GLY A 30 -14.50 6.17 17.74
C GLY A 30 -14.95 5.90 16.31
N ALA A 31 -15.95 6.66 15.85
CA ALA A 31 -16.53 6.46 14.52
C ALA A 31 -15.53 6.85 13.42
N VAL A 32 -15.51 6.06 12.34
CA VAL A 32 -14.75 6.38 11.13
C VAL A 32 -15.23 7.75 10.59
N PRO A 33 -14.33 8.69 10.28
CA PRO A 33 -14.73 9.98 9.70
C PRO A 33 -15.48 9.80 8.38
N ALA A 34 -16.53 10.60 8.14
CA ALA A 34 -17.37 10.49 6.93
C ALA A 34 -16.57 10.63 5.61
N GLU A 35 -15.49 11.39 5.62
CA GLU A 35 -14.56 11.52 4.49
C GLU A 35 -13.76 10.24 4.21
N VAL A 36 -13.45 9.45 5.25
CA VAL A 36 -12.83 8.13 5.11
C VAL A 36 -13.87 7.14 4.61
N GLU A 37 -15.10 7.16 5.13
CA GLU A 37 -16.18 6.30 4.65
C GLU A 37 -16.50 6.52 3.16
N GLU A 38 -16.56 7.79 2.71
CA GLU A 38 -16.79 8.10 1.31
C GLU A 38 -15.62 7.66 0.41
N ALA A 39 -14.37 7.88 0.86
CA ALA A 39 -13.19 7.39 0.15
C ALA A 39 -13.19 5.84 0.08
N ALA A 40 -13.52 5.15 1.17
CA ALA A 40 -13.62 3.70 1.23
C ALA A 40 -14.69 3.15 0.28
N ARG A 41 -15.86 3.80 0.22
CA ARG A 41 -16.94 3.43 -0.71
C ARG A 41 -16.52 3.56 -2.17
N LEU A 42 -15.77 4.61 -2.52
CA LEU A 42 -15.24 4.83 -3.86
C LEU A 42 -14.13 3.82 -4.19
N LEU A 43 -13.26 3.52 -3.22
CA LEU A 43 -12.20 2.52 -3.32
C LEU A 43 -12.80 1.13 -3.57
N SER A 44 -13.73 0.69 -2.72
CA SER A 44 -14.42 -0.60 -2.81
C SER A 44 -15.06 -0.80 -4.19
N LYS A 45 -15.80 0.20 -4.68
CA LYS A 45 -16.41 0.14 -6.02
C LYS A 45 -15.38 0.00 -7.16
N MET A 46 -14.24 0.70 -7.07
CA MET A 46 -13.19 0.58 -8.07
C MET A 46 -12.45 -0.76 -7.97
N ASN A 47 -12.23 -1.24 -6.75
CA ASN A 47 -11.62 -2.54 -6.51
C ASN A 47 -12.47 -3.69 -7.01
N ASP A 48 -13.80 -3.64 -6.88
CA ASP A 48 -14.69 -4.64 -7.49
C ASP A 48 -14.48 -4.70 -9.01
N TYR A 49 -14.47 -3.54 -9.68
CA TYR A 49 -14.23 -3.47 -11.13
C TYR A 49 -12.85 -4.00 -11.54
N LEU A 50 -11.81 -3.60 -10.81
CA LEU A 50 -10.44 -4.02 -11.09
C LEU A 50 -10.22 -5.50 -10.77
N PHE A 51 -10.86 -6.02 -9.73
CA PHE A 51 -10.80 -7.44 -9.36
C PHE A 51 -11.41 -8.31 -10.46
N ASP A 52 -12.62 -7.98 -10.92
CA ASP A 52 -13.27 -8.68 -12.05
C ASP A 52 -12.38 -8.64 -13.31
N ALA A 53 -11.62 -7.55 -13.50
CA ALA A 53 -10.70 -7.42 -14.62
C ALA A 53 -9.46 -8.33 -14.51
N ILE A 54 -9.04 -8.74 -13.31
CA ILE A 54 -7.95 -9.73 -13.12
C ILE A 54 -8.39 -11.08 -13.71
N GLU A 55 -9.57 -11.54 -13.33
CA GLU A 55 -10.13 -12.81 -13.84
C GLU A 55 -10.38 -12.74 -15.35
N ALA A 56 -10.80 -11.57 -15.86
CA ALA A 56 -10.97 -11.36 -17.29
C ALA A 56 -9.65 -11.40 -18.09
N GLU A 57 -8.50 -11.12 -17.46
CA GLU A 57 -7.16 -11.34 -18.05
C GLU A 57 -6.72 -12.82 -18.01
N GLY A 58 -7.54 -13.71 -17.45
CA GLY A 58 -7.26 -15.14 -17.36
C GLY A 58 -6.43 -15.54 -16.14
N ILE A 59 -6.35 -14.67 -15.14
CA ILE A 59 -5.60 -14.92 -13.90
C ILE A 59 -6.56 -15.42 -12.81
N THR A 60 -6.20 -16.54 -12.18
CA THR A 60 -6.95 -17.12 -11.07
C THR A 60 -6.45 -16.54 -9.76
N VAL A 61 -7.33 -15.89 -8.98
CA VAL A 61 -6.97 -15.39 -7.65
C VAL A 61 -7.27 -16.46 -6.58
N GLU A 62 -6.27 -16.83 -5.80
CA GLU A 62 -6.37 -17.78 -4.70
C GLU A 62 -6.06 -17.10 -3.36
N PHE A 63 -6.86 -17.36 -2.33
CA PHE A 63 -6.60 -16.84 -0.98
C PHE A 63 -5.95 -17.92 -0.11
N THR A 64 -4.82 -17.58 0.54
CA THR A 64 -4.03 -18.49 1.38
C THR A 64 -3.85 -17.91 2.79
N ASP A 65 -3.67 -18.74 3.81
CA ASP A 65 -3.42 -18.34 5.20
C ASP A 65 -1.92 -18.23 5.54
N GLU A 66 -1.05 -18.54 4.60
CA GLU A 66 0.40 -18.35 4.67
C GLU A 66 0.86 -17.24 3.71
N ASP A 67 1.94 -16.54 4.04
CA ASP A 67 2.53 -15.53 3.15
C ASP A 67 2.98 -16.19 1.84
N PRO A 68 2.36 -15.84 0.69
CA PRO A 68 2.53 -16.62 -0.54
C PRO A 68 3.88 -16.42 -1.23
N TYR A 69 4.58 -15.32 -0.98
CA TYR A 69 5.73 -14.90 -1.79
C TYR A 69 6.88 -14.38 -0.93
N GLU A 70 8.08 -14.96 -1.09
CA GLU A 70 9.29 -14.42 -0.47
C GLU A 70 9.78 -13.14 -1.19
N SER A 71 9.35 -12.94 -2.44
CA SER A 71 9.81 -11.83 -3.30
C SER A 71 8.81 -11.45 -4.39
N TYR A 72 8.96 -10.24 -4.93
CA TYR A 72 8.20 -9.75 -6.09
C TYR A 72 8.40 -10.65 -7.33
N GLU A 73 9.63 -11.12 -7.53
CA GLU A 73 9.98 -11.99 -8.66
C GLU A 73 9.26 -13.34 -8.60
N GLU A 74 9.08 -13.90 -7.40
CA GLU A 74 8.32 -15.14 -7.20
C GLU A 74 6.85 -14.97 -7.57
N MET A 75 6.23 -13.87 -7.15
CA MET A 75 4.86 -13.52 -7.55
C MET A 75 4.75 -13.41 -9.09
N CYS A 76 5.69 -12.72 -9.74
CA CYS A 76 5.68 -12.56 -11.19
C CYS A 76 5.79 -13.91 -11.91
N VAL A 77 6.70 -14.78 -11.48
CA VAL A 77 6.86 -16.13 -12.04
C VAL A 77 5.57 -16.93 -11.90
N GLU A 78 4.89 -16.87 -10.76
CA GLU A 78 3.64 -17.58 -10.59
C GLU A 78 2.53 -17.07 -11.52
N ILE A 79 2.38 -15.74 -11.64
CA ILE A 79 1.40 -15.14 -12.57
C ILE A 79 1.71 -15.54 -14.02
N GLU A 80 2.97 -15.43 -14.45
CA GLU A 80 3.37 -15.64 -15.84
C GLU A 80 3.30 -17.11 -16.28
N TYR A 81 3.71 -18.03 -15.40
CA TYR A 81 3.83 -19.45 -15.76
C TYR A 81 2.61 -20.27 -15.36
N ASN A 82 1.93 -19.90 -14.27
CA ASN A 82 0.79 -20.67 -13.76
C ASN A 82 -0.55 -19.95 -13.98
N GLY A 83 -0.54 -18.64 -14.28
CA GLY A 83 -1.78 -17.86 -14.37
C GLY A 83 -2.50 -17.75 -13.03
N ILE A 84 -1.76 -17.81 -11.92
CA ILE A 84 -2.29 -17.77 -10.55
C ILE A 84 -1.75 -16.53 -9.86
N LEU A 85 -2.57 -15.90 -9.02
CA LEU A 85 -2.17 -14.90 -8.05
C LEU A 85 -2.66 -15.33 -6.67
N ARG A 86 -1.74 -15.61 -5.75
CA ARG A 86 -2.08 -15.94 -4.37
C ARG A 86 -2.04 -14.72 -3.49
N ILE A 87 -3.03 -14.60 -2.62
CA ILE A 87 -3.20 -13.45 -1.74
C ILE A 87 -3.27 -13.94 -0.30
N PHE A 88 -2.42 -13.35 0.54
CA PHE A 88 -2.45 -13.60 1.98
C PHE A 88 -3.77 -13.13 2.60
N SER A 89 -4.46 -14.04 3.28
CA SER A 89 -5.79 -13.86 3.85
C SER A 89 -5.82 -13.68 5.37
N GLY A 90 -4.63 -13.72 5.98
CA GLY A 90 -4.41 -13.40 7.38
C GLY A 90 -4.26 -11.90 7.64
N GLY A 91 -3.77 -11.58 8.84
CA GLY A 91 -3.61 -10.20 9.30
C GLY A 91 -4.92 -9.49 9.65
N SER A 92 -4.79 -8.21 9.98
CA SER A 92 -5.91 -7.31 10.24
C SER A 92 -6.44 -6.65 8.95
N HIS A 93 -7.59 -5.98 9.08
CA HIS A 93 -8.13 -5.06 8.08
C HIS A 93 -8.61 -3.79 8.81
N PRO A 94 -8.65 -2.62 8.17
CA PRO A 94 -9.07 -1.40 8.82
C PRO A 94 -10.60 -1.35 8.95
N ASP A 95 -11.11 -0.62 9.94
CA ASP A 95 -12.55 -0.53 10.26
C ASP A 95 -13.43 -0.01 9.12
N HIS A 96 -12.87 0.71 8.14
CA HIS A 96 -13.62 1.29 7.03
C HIS A 96 -13.92 0.30 5.89
N MET A 97 -13.44 -0.95 5.98
CA MET A 97 -13.75 -2.00 5.00
C MET A 97 -13.97 -3.35 5.68
N THR A 98 -14.76 -4.20 5.05
CA THR A 98 -14.93 -5.60 5.47
C THR A 98 -13.69 -6.44 5.13
N LYS A 99 -13.58 -7.62 5.76
CA LYS A 99 -12.52 -8.58 5.41
C LYS A 99 -12.52 -8.94 3.93
N GLU A 100 -13.69 -9.15 3.32
CA GLU A 100 -13.81 -9.49 1.89
C GLU A 100 -13.31 -8.35 1.00
N GLU A 101 -13.70 -7.11 1.30
CA GLU A 101 -13.22 -5.93 0.57
C GLU A 101 -11.70 -5.76 0.70
N ASN A 102 -11.14 -6.05 1.88
CA ASN A 102 -9.69 -6.01 2.08
C ASN A 102 -8.96 -7.08 1.25
N LEU A 103 -9.52 -8.28 1.13
CA LEU A 103 -8.94 -9.33 0.29
C LEU A 103 -8.94 -8.94 -1.19
N LYS A 104 -10.03 -8.35 -1.69
CA LYS A 104 -10.08 -7.78 -3.05
C LYS A 104 -9.09 -6.63 -3.22
N ASN A 105 -8.97 -5.75 -2.23
CA ASN A 105 -8.01 -4.66 -2.23
C ASN A 105 -6.57 -5.19 -2.36
N ARG A 106 -6.20 -6.22 -1.60
CA ARG A 106 -4.90 -6.90 -1.70
C ARG A 106 -4.66 -7.51 -3.09
N ALA A 107 -5.65 -8.20 -3.65
CA ALA A 107 -5.54 -8.74 -5.01
C ALA A 107 -5.30 -7.65 -6.07
N VAL A 108 -6.04 -6.54 -5.98
CA VAL A 108 -5.88 -5.40 -6.91
C VAL A 108 -4.52 -4.70 -6.68
N HIS A 109 -4.10 -4.56 -5.44
CA HIS A 109 -2.80 -4.02 -5.04
C HIS A 109 -1.64 -4.83 -5.62
N ASP A 110 -1.70 -6.17 -5.52
CA ASP A 110 -0.64 -7.06 -6.02
C ASP A 110 -0.64 -7.11 -7.54
N TYR A 111 -1.79 -7.36 -8.16
CA TYR A 111 -1.86 -7.52 -9.61
C TYR A 111 -1.69 -6.19 -10.35
N TRP A 112 -2.65 -5.29 -10.18
CA TRP A 112 -2.67 -4.04 -10.93
C TRP A 112 -1.63 -3.06 -10.44
N GLY A 113 -1.22 -3.17 -9.18
CA GLY A 113 -0.20 -2.34 -8.58
C GLY A 113 1.21 -2.83 -8.87
N HIS A 114 1.61 -3.95 -8.26
CA HIS A 114 2.97 -4.47 -8.38
C HIS A 114 3.24 -5.07 -9.75
N TYR A 115 2.52 -6.12 -10.14
CA TYR A 115 2.80 -6.86 -11.36
C TYR A 115 2.64 -6.00 -12.63
N LYS A 116 1.51 -5.28 -12.78
CA LYS A 116 1.23 -4.51 -14.01
C LYS A 116 2.03 -3.20 -14.14
N ASN A 117 2.64 -2.69 -13.06
CA ASN A 117 3.50 -1.50 -13.13
C ASN A 117 4.98 -1.80 -12.86
N ASP A 118 5.37 -3.07 -12.78
CA ASP A 118 6.74 -3.50 -12.50
C ASP A 118 7.35 -2.84 -11.25
N CYS A 119 6.62 -2.92 -10.14
CA CYS A 119 7.02 -2.33 -8.86
C CYS A 119 7.27 -3.43 -7.84
N ASP A 120 8.46 -3.44 -7.23
CA ASP A 120 8.82 -4.42 -6.19
C ASP A 120 8.12 -4.15 -4.83
N PHE A 121 8.37 -5.01 -3.84
CA PHE A 121 7.80 -4.92 -2.48
C PHE A 121 8.61 -4.02 -1.52
N THR A 122 9.57 -3.22 -2.03
CA THR A 122 10.31 -2.27 -1.18
C THR A 122 9.44 -1.08 -0.80
N PHE A 123 9.87 -0.25 0.16
CA PHE A 123 9.12 0.97 0.49
C PHE A 123 9.02 1.92 -0.71
N TRP A 124 10.07 1.99 -1.53
CA TRP A 124 10.03 2.74 -2.78
C TRP A 124 9.16 2.09 -3.85
N GLY A 125 9.15 0.76 -3.96
CA GLY A 125 8.22 0.02 -4.83
C GLY A 125 6.76 0.27 -4.46
N GLU A 126 6.43 0.24 -3.17
CA GLU A 126 5.11 0.60 -2.63
C GLU A 126 4.67 2.02 -3.02
N PHE A 127 5.56 3.00 -2.87
CA PHE A 127 5.30 4.38 -3.26
C PHE A 127 5.14 4.54 -4.78
N GLN A 128 6.00 3.89 -5.57
CA GLN A 128 5.95 3.94 -7.02
C GLN A 128 4.65 3.31 -7.55
N LYS A 129 4.29 2.13 -7.04
CA LYS A 129 3.00 1.51 -7.30
C LYS A 129 1.85 2.47 -7.01
N TRP A 130 1.79 3.04 -5.80
CA TRP A 130 0.74 3.97 -5.42
C TRP A 130 0.65 5.15 -6.39
N HIS A 131 1.81 5.70 -6.78
CA HIS A 131 1.88 6.78 -7.74
C HIS A 131 1.26 6.41 -9.09
N HIS A 132 1.55 5.21 -9.61
CA HIS A 132 0.99 4.73 -10.87
C HIS A 132 -0.50 4.39 -10.76
N MET A 133 -0.93 3.77 -9.67
CA MET A 133 -2.31 3.34 -9.47
C MET A 133 -3.28 4.50 -9.26
N LYS A 134 -2.86 5.62 -8.64
CA LYS A 134 -3.76 6.74 -8.33
C LYS A 134 -4.51 7.29 -9.56
N LYS A 135 -3.98 7.11 -10.79
CA LYS A 135 -4.64 7.53 -12.04
C LYS A 135 -5.93 6.76 -12.33
N TRP A 136 -6.08 5.55 -11.79
CA TRP A 136 -7.27 4.71 -11.94
C TRP A 136 -8.33 5.00 -10.88
N TYR A 137 -7.93 5.62 -9.76
CA TYR A 137 -8.83 5.90 -8.67
C TYR A 137 -9.28 7.37 -8.61
N PRO A 138 -10.50 7.65 -8.12
CA PRO A 138 -10.95 9.01 -7.84
C PRO A 138 -10.05 9.70 -6.80
N GLU A 139 -9.81 11.00 -6.96
CA GLU A 139 -8.96 11.81 -6.06
C GLU A 139 -9.24 11.64 -4.55
N PRO A 140 -10.50 11.54 -4.07
CA PRO A 140 -10.76 11.33 -2.65
C PRO A 140 -10.10 10.09 -2.04
N THR A 141 -9.85 9.06 -2.86
CA THR A 141 -9.23 7.80 -2.41
C THR A 141 -7.72 7.90 -2.26
N HIS A 142 -7.06 8.88 -2.89
CA HIS A 142 -5.59 8.88 -3.02
C HIS A 142 -4.89 8.94 -1.68
N ARG A 143 -5.45 9.70 -0.72
CA ARG A 143 -4.90 9.79 0.64
C ARG A 143 -5.24 8.56 1.47
N LEU A 144 -6.34 7.88 1.18
CA LEU A 144 -6.69 6.63 1.84
C LEU A 144 -5.74 5.52 1.39
N THR A 145 -5.58 5.33 0.08
CA THR A 145 -4.66 4.32 -0.45
C THR A 145 -3.19 4.65 -0.14
N LEU A 146 -2.81 5.93 -0.02
CA LEU A 146 -1.47 6.31 0.41
C LEU A 146 -1.13 5.80 1.81
N GLN A 147 -2.07 5.90 2.77
CA GLN A 147 -1.81 5.37 4.11
C GLN A 147 -1.80 3.85 4.12
N GLU A 148 -2.65 3.20 3.33
CA GLU A 148 -2.70 1.73 3.27
C GLU A 148 -1.40 1.11 2.78
N VAL A 149 -0.71 1.77 1.85
CA VAL A 149 0.49 1.21 1.21
C VAL A 149 1.76 1.81 1.80
N VAL A 150 1.96 3.13 1.68
CA VAL A 150 3.16 3.81 2.15
C VAL A 150 3.15 3.95 3.68
N GLY A 151 1.98 4.19 4.26
CA GLY A 151 1.83 4.32 5.72
C GLY A 151 2.11 3.00 6.44
N GLN A 152 1.46 1.91 6.03
CA GLN A 152 1.63 0.59 6.62
C GLN A 152 3.04 0.04 6.41
N THR A 153 3.62 0.14 5.20
CA THR A 153 5.01 -0.28 4.98
C THR A 153 6.00 0.58 5.77
N GLY A 154 5.76 1.88 5.86
CA GLY A 154 6.54 2.76 6.74
C GLY A 154 6.48 2.31 8.20
N LEU A 155 5.29 1.94 8.68
CA LEU A 155 5.10 1.40 10.03
C LEU A 155 5.92 0.12 10.24
N CYS A 156 5.90 -0.80 9.29
CA CYS A 156 6.69 -2.04 9.39
C CYS A 156 8.19 -1.79 9.45
N TRP A 157 8.69 -0.74 8.82
CA TRP A 157 10.10 -0.37 8.93
C TRP A 157 10.43 0.31 10.26
N TYR A 158 9.43 0.97 10.87
CA TYR A 158 9.57 1.64 12.16
C TYR A 158 9.48 0.68 13.35
N LEU A 159 8.58 -0.31 13.29
CA LEU A 159 8.34 -1.25 14.38
C LEU A 159 9.35 -2.40 14.40
N GLU A 160 9.78 -2.79 15.60
CA GLU A 160 10.46 -4.06 15.78
C GLU A 160 9.47 -5.21 15.51
N GLY A 161 9.87 -6.16 14.65
CA GLY A 161 9.02 -7.26 14.20
C GLY A 161 8.14 -6.94 12.99
N GLY A 162 8.13 -5.69 12.49
CA GLY A 162 7.39 -5.34 11.27
C GLY A 162 5.89 -5.67 11.35
N PHE A 163 5.39 -6.45 10.39
CA PHE A 163 3.98 -6.88 10.36
C PHE A 163 3.61 -7.83 11.51
N ASP A 164 4.59 -8.52 12.12
CA ASP A 164 4.37 -9.41 13.26
C ASP A 164 4.42 -8.66 14.60
N SER A 165 4.70 -7.36 14.58
CA SER A 165 4.75 -6.55 15.78
C SER A 165 3.37 -6.50 16.45
N PRO A 166 3.27 -6.68 17.78
CA PRO A 166 1.99 -6.53 18.49
C PRO A 166 1.43 -5.10 18.42
N ASP A 167 2.28 -4.13 18.08
CA ASP A 167 1.93 -2.71 17.90
C ASP A 167 1.51 -2.38 16.45
N TYR A 168 1.51 -3.38 15.56
CA TYR A 168 1.04 -3.21 14.19
C TYR A 168 -0.49 -3.18 14.12
N GLU A 169 -1.04 -2.09 13.59
CA GLU A 169 -2.48 -1.91 13.43
C GLU A 169 -2.79 -1.21 12.09
N GLN A 170 -3.75 -1.74 11.34
CA GLN A 170 -4.29 -1.06 10.18
C GLN A 170 -5.35 -0.04 10.61
N LYS A 171 -5.16 1.24 10.25
CA LYS A 171 -5.94 2.37 10.78
C LYS A 171 -6.83 3.00 9.71
N SER A 172 -7.90 3.65 10.15
CA SER A 172 -8.91 4.30 9.30
C SER A 172 -8.78 5.82 9.31
N PHE A 173 -7.89 6.38 8.49
CA PHE A 173 -7.70 7.83 8.33
C PHE A 173 -7.23 8.19 6.92
N LEU A 174 -7.21 9.49 6.59
CA LEU A 174 -6.63 9.98 5.33
C LEU A 174 -5.19 10.45 5.57
N ALA A 175 -4.21 9.87 4.86
CA ALA A 175 -2.79 10.23 4.96
C ALA A 175 -2.57 11.76 4.89
N PRO A 176 -1.72 12.37 5.73
CA PRO A 176 -1.28 13.75 5.52
C PRO A 176 -0.59 13.91 4.16
N THR A 177 -0.88 15.00 3.43
CA THR A 177 -0.27 15.24 2.10
C THR A 177 1.27 15.31 2.15
N LYS A 178 1.82 15.75 3.29
CA LYS A 178 3.28 15.78 3.53
C LYS A 178 3.97 14.43 3.37
N TRP A 179 3.26 13.30 3.48
CA TRP A 179 3.84 11.97 3.25
C TRP A 179 4.18 11.78 1.77
N ALA A 180 3.24 12.10 0.89
CA ALA A 180 3.50 12.09 -0.55
C ALA A 180 4.62 13.07 -0.92
N ASP A 181 4.57 14.30 -0.41
CA ASP A 181 5.62 15.32 -0.65
C ASP A 181 7.01 14.83 -0.21
N LEU A 182 7.08 14.16 0.94
CA LEU A 182 8.33 13.58 1.45
C LEU A 182 8.85 12.49 0.51
N CYS A 183 7.97 11.60 0.05
CA CYS A 183 8.35 10.56 -0.91
C CYS A 183 8.80 11.15 -2.24
N TYR A 184 8.03 12.05 -2.87
CA TYR A 184 8.43 12.71 -4.12
C TYR A 184 9.79 13.42 -4.01
N LYS A 185 10.04 14.10 -2.89
CA LYS A 185 11.30 14.81 -2.66
C LYS A 185 12.51 13.86 -2.56
N HIS A 186 12.32 12.64 -2.08
CA HIS A 186 13.41 11.73 -1.73
C HIS A 186 13.46 10.44 -2.56
N PHE A 187 12.50 10.18 -3.43
CA PHE A 187 12.43 9.00 -4.29
C PHE A 187 13.55 8.96 -5.36
N PRO A 188 14.39 7.92 -5.40
CA PRO A 188 15.60 7.86 -6.23
C PRO A 188 15.40 7.64 -7.71
N GLY A 189 14.26 7.10 -8.12
CA GLY A 189 13.97 6.79 -9.51
C GLY A 189 13.29 7.93 -10.27
N ASN A 190 12.84 7.59 -11.48
CA ASN A 190 11.87 8.38 -12.23
C ASN A 190 10.46 7.82 -12.00
N LEU A 191 9.45 8.69 -11.98
CA LEU A 191 8.04 8.32 -11.84
C LEU A 191 7.25 8.49 -13.16
N ASP A 192 7.93 8.90 -14.23
CA ASP A 192 7.37 9.03 -15.58
C ASP A 192 6.99 7.68 -16.22
#